data_AF-A0A6J5ZPM6-F1
#
_entry.id   AF-A0A6J5ZPM6-F1
#
_cell.length_a   1.000
_cell.length_b   1.000
_cell.length_c   1.000
_cell.angle_alpha   90.00
_cell.angle_beta   90.00
_cell.angle_gamma   90.00
#
_symmetry.space_group_name_H-M   'P 1'
#
loop_
_entity.id
_entity.type
_entity.pdbx_description
1 polymer ?
#
loop_
_entity_poly.entity_id
_entity_poly.type
_entity_poly.pdbx_seq_one_letter_code
_entity_poly.pdbx_strand_id
1 'polypeptide(L)'
;MILPRIWVIALLVLLFLAASAFAARWLTAENRERAAVVELLHLQKEGDASGMLALLPGCAQKPKCRADVNANARTLRGGGRLTILRYDSGSSYAFAASSGASRVAWDRGGATPAVVQCVAVERRGLAFIGGSIVLHSISRPIPGEGSCPG
;
A
#
# COMPACT_ATOMS: atom_id res chain seq x y z
N MET A 1 23.52 48.06 0.15
CA MET A 1 22.20 47.41 0.33
C MET A 1 21.97 46.14 -0.52
N ILE A 2 23.01 45.53 -1.14
CA ILE A 2 22.86 44.32 -1.98
C ILE A 2 22.98 43.02 -1.14
N LEU A 3 23.86 43.01 -0.14
CA LEU A 3 24.07 41.89 0.79
C LEU A 3 22.79 41.36 1.48
N PRO A 4 21.88 42.19 2.02
CA PRO A 4 20.67 41.68 2.68
C PRO A 4 19.70 41.00 1.71
N ARG A 5 19.66 41.42 0.43
CA ARG A 5 18.79 40.79 -0.57
C ARG A 5 19.30 39.40 -0.94
N ILE A 6 20.61 39.22 -1.08
CA ILE A 6 21.22 37.91 -1.37
C ILE A 6 20.93 36.91 -0.25
N TRP A 7 21.05 37.34 1.01
CA TRP A 7 20.74 36.47 2.17
C TRP A 7 19.26 36.09 2.25
N VAL A 8 18.34 37.02 1.98
CA VAL A 8 16.90 36.72 1.94
C VAL A 8 16.58 35.74 0.81
N ILE A 9 17.16 35.94 -0.38
CA ILE A 9 16.97 35.02 -1.51
C ILE A 9 17.53 33.64 -1.16
N ALA A 10 18.74 33.57 -0.60
CA ALA A 10 19.36 32.31 -0.21
C ALA A 10 18.53 31.57 0.85
N LEU A 11 18.00 32.29 1.85
CA LEU A 11 17.11 31.72 2.87
C LEU A 11 15.83 31.17 2.24
N LEU A 12 15.18 31.93 1.36
CA LEU A 12 13.95 31.50 0.67
C LEU A 12 14.20 30.26 -0.20
N VAL A 13 15.31 30.23 -0.94
CA VAL A 13 15.71 29.08 -1.75
C VAL A 13 15.96 27.87 -0.87
N LEU A 14 16.69 28.01 0.24
CA LEU A 14 16.94 26.92 1.19
C LEU A 14 15.63 26.37 1.78
N LEU A 15 14.72 27.25 2.19
CA LEU A 15 13.45 26.87 2.79
C LEU A 15 12.54 26.15 1.78
N PHE A 16 12.52 26.62 0.53
CA PHE A 16 11.82 25.96 -0.57
C PHE A 16 12.39 24.57 -0.88
N LEU A 17 13.71 24.43 -0.94
CA LEU A 17 14.38 23.14 -1.17
C LEU A 17 14.12 22.15 -0.04
N ALA A 18 14.16 22.62 1.22
CA ALA A 18 13.86 21.78 2.38
C ALA A 18 12.40 21.27 2.35
N ALA A 19 11.44 22.15 2.08
CA ALA A 19 10.03 21.78 1.95
C ALA A 19 9.80 20.78 0.80
N SER A 20 10.44 21.01 -0.35
CA SER A 20 10.36 20.12 -1.51
C SER A 20 10.95 18.73 -1.21
N ALA A 21 12.10 18.67 -0.55
CA ALA A 21 12.73 17.40 -0.16
C ALA A 21 11.87 16.62 0.85
N PHE A 22 11.24 17.34 1.78
CA PHE A 22 10.31 16.75 2.74
C PHE A 22 9.07 16.17 2.02
N ALA A 23 8.43 16.95 1.15
CA ALA A 23 7.29 16.50 0.37
C ALA A 23 7.63 15.30 -0.53
N ALA A 24 8.79 15.31 -1.18
CA ALA A 24 9.27 14.21 -2.00
C ALA A 24 9.45 12.92 -1.18
N ARG A 25 10.06 13.01 0.02
CA ARG A 25 10.20 11.86 0.93
C ARG A 25 8.85 11.34 1.39
N TRP A 26 7.94 12.24 1.74
CA TRP A 26 6.57 11.89 2.16
C TRP A 26 5.83 11.11 1.06
N LEU A 27 5.77 11.66 -0.15
CA LEU A 27 5.12 11.02 -1.30
C LEU A 27 5.77 9.68 -1.68
N THR A 28 7.09 9.59 -1.55
CA THR A 28 7.81 8.33 -1.79
C THR A 28 7.41 7.25 -0.79
N ALA A 29 7.19 7.61 0.48
CA ALA A 29 6.74 6.65 1.49
C ALA A 29 5.31 6.15 1.20
N GLU A 30 4.38 7.02 0.80
CA GLU A 30 3.01 6.61 0.43
C GLU A 30 3.00 5.69 -0.80
N ASN A 31 3.84 5.98 -1.81
CA ASN A 31 3.93 5.16 -3.02
C ASN A 31 4.43 3.74 -2.74
N ARG A 32 5.21 3.51 -1.68
CA ARG A 32 5.69 2.16 -1.31
C ARG A 32 4.54 1.25 -0.87
N GLU A 33 3.56 1.78 -0.15
CA GLU A 33 2.41 0.99 0.31
C GLU A 33 1.61 0.50 -0.88
N ARG A 34 1.31 1.42 -1.79
CA ARG A 34 0.60 1.11 -3.02
C ARG A 34 1.38 0.13 -3.90
N ALA A 35 2.69 0.29 -4.01
CA ALA A 35 3.54 -0.65 -4.75
C ALA A 35 3.50 -2.07 -4.15
N ALA A 36 3.63 -2.20 -2.83
CA ALA A 36 3.57 -3.50 -2.16
C ALA A 36 2.19 -4.17 -2.32
N VAL A 37 1.09 -3.40 -2.26
CA VAL A 37 -0.25 -3.93 -2.52
C VAL A 37 -0.41 -4.35 -3.98
N VAL A 38 0.07 -3.55 -4.94
CA VAL A 38 0.06 -3.90 -6.37
C VAL A 38 0.82 -5.20 -6.60
N GLU A 39 2.00 -5.35 -6.00
CA GLU A 39 2.84 -6.54 -6.10
C GLU A 39 2.13 -7.78 -5.52
N LEU A 40 1.52 -7.64 -4.34
CA LEU A 40 0.70 -8.71 -3.73
C LEU A 40 -0.46 -9.14 -4.64
N LEU A 41 -1.17 -8.19 -5.24
CA LEU A 41 -2.27 -8.46 -6.17
C LEU A 41 -1.77 -9.08 -7.48
N HIS A 42 -0.58 -8.71 -7.94
CA HIS A 42 0.06 -9.30 -9.11
C HIS A 42 0.33 -10.79 -8.87
N LEU A 43 0.99 -11.12 -7.75
CA LEU A 43 1.27 -12.50 -7.36
C LEU A 43 -0.03 -13.30 -7.17
N GLN A 44 -1.06 -12.69 -6.60
CA GLN A 44 -2.37 -13.32 -6.46
C GLN A 44 -3.01 -13.63 -7.82
N LYS A 45 -2.87 -12.71 -8.79
CA LYS A 45 -3.35 -12.90 -10.17
C LYS A 45 -2.55 -13.97 -10.90
N GLU A 46 -1.26 -14.14 -10.59
CA GLU A 46 -0.43 -15.23 -11.11
C GLU A 46 -0.73 -16.56 -10.41
N GLY A 47 -1.38 -16.52 -9.25
CA GLY A 47 -1.63 -17.67 -8.41
C GLY A 47 -0.39 -18.12 -7.63
N ASP A 48 0.59 -17.25 -7.46
CA ASP A 48 1.79 -17.51 -6.67
C ASP A 48 1.54 -17.28 -5.18
N ALA A 49 1.01 -18.31 -4.51
CA ALA A 49 0.81 -18.29 -3.07
C ALA A 49 2.12 -18.15 -2.28
N SER A 50 3.26 -18.62 -2.83
CA SER A 50 4.54 -18.58 -2.14
C SER A 50 5.12 -17.17 -2.10
N GLY A 51 5.09 -16.47 -3.24
CA GLY A 51 5.41 -15.05 -3.32
C GLY A 51 4.49 -14.20 -2.44
N MET A 52 3.18 -14.47 -2.46
CA MET A 52 2.24 -13.76 -1.58
C MET A 52 2.61 -13.91 -0.09
N LEU A 53 2.97 -15.11 0.36
CA LEU A 53 3.38 -15.34 1.76
C LEU A 53 4.72 -14.67 2.10
N ALA A 54 5.63 -14.54 1.13
CA ALA A 54 6.90 -13.83 1.32
C ALA A 54 6.70 -12.33 1.56
N LEU A 55 5.68 -11.72 0.93
CA LEU A 55 5.31 -10.32 1.14
C LEU A 55 4.48 -10.07 2.42
N LEU A 56 4.00 -11.14 3.07
CA LEU A 56 3.14 -11.08 4.25
C LEU A 56 3.84 -11.67 5.49
N PRO A 57 4.81 -10.95 6.10
CA PRO A 57 5.52 -11.43 7.27
C PRO A 57 4.57 -11.83 8.41
N GLY A 58 4.77 -13.01 8.98
CA GLY A 58 3.93 -13.55 10.04
C GLY A 58 2.66 -14.27 9.55
N CYS A 59 2.30 -14.16 8.25
CA CYS A 59 1.11 -14.83 7.70
C CYS A 59 1.30 -16.34 7.56
N ALA A 60 2.51 -16.79 7.20
CA ALA A 60 2.81 -18.22 7.03
C ALA A 60 2.62 -19.03 8.32
N GLN A 61 2.84 -18.39 9.49
CA GLN A 61 2.69 -18.98 10.81
C GLN A 61 1.22 -18.99 11.30
N LYS A 62 0.33 -18.23 10.65
CA LYS A 62 -1.10 -18.13 11.00
C LYS A 62 -1.93 -19.03 10.07
N PRO A 63 -2.54 -20.13 10.56
CA PRO A 63 -3.24 -21.09 9.71
C PRO A 63 -4.35 -20.46 8.84
N LYS A 64 -5.11 -19.52 9.42
CA LYS A 64 -6.17 -18.78 8.71
C LYS A 64 -5.61 -17.93 7.58
N CYS A 65 -4.54 -17.16 7.84
CA CYS A 65 -3.93 -16.29 6.84
C CYS A 65 -3.35 -17.10 5.67
N ARG A 66 -2.63 -18.18 5.99
CA ARG A 66 -2.11 -19.11 4.98
C ARG A 66 -3.23 -19.75 4.15
N ALA A 67 -4.33 -20.15 4.78
CA ALA A 67 -5.49 -20.71 4.08
C ALA A 67 -6.15 -19.70 3.14
N ASP A 68 -6.30 -18.44 3.58
CA ASP A 68 -6.89 -17.38 2.77
C ASP A 68 -5.97 -17.02 1.59
N VAL A 69 -4.65 -16.91 1.78
CA VAL A 69 -3.69 -16.71 0.68
C VAL A 69 -3.77 -17.84 -0.35
N ASN A 70 -3.76 -19.10 0.11
CA ASN A 70 -3.87 -20.26 -0.79
C ASN A 70 -5.20 -20.28 -1.55
N ALA A 71 -6.31 -19.94 -0.88
CA ALA A 71 -7.62 -19.87 -1.51
C ALA A 71 -7.67 -18.75 -2.56
N ASN A 72 -7.13 -17.59 -2.24
CA ASN A 72 -7.08 -16.44 -3.14
C ASN A 72 -6.21 -16.73 -4.37
N ALA A 73 -5.00 -17.27 -4.19
CA ALA A 73 -4.10 -17.63 -5.30
C ALA A 73 -4.74 -18.64 -6.26
N ARG A 74 -5.57 -19.57 -5.76
CA ARG A 74 -6.26 -20.55 -6.60
C ARG A 74 -7.48 -19.97 -7.31
N THR A 75 -8.28 -19.16 -6.62
CA THR A 75 -9.58 -18.69 -7.12
C THR A 75 -9.49 -17.39 -7.92
N LEU A 76 -8.49 -16.56 -7.65
CA LEU A 76 -8.35 -15.20 -8.20
C LEU A 76 -7.24 -15.09 -9.26
N ARG A 77 -6.64 -16.21 -9.67
CA ARG A 77 -5.70 -16.21 -10.81
C ARG A 77 -6.37 -15.80 -12.12
N GLY A 78 -5.64 -15.14 -13.02
CA GLY A 78 -6.15 -14.65 -14.30
C GLY A 78 -5.07 -14.13 -15.26
N GLY A 79 -5.34 -14.24 -16.57
CA GLY A 79 -4.40 -13.87 -17.63
C GLY A 79 -4.41 -12.38 -18.03
N GLY A 80 -5.33 -11.58 -17.49
CA GLY A 80 -5.53 -10.19 -17.88
C GLY A 80 -4.58 -9.17 -17.24
N ARG A 81 -4.71 -7.91 -17.67
CA ARG A 81 -4.01 -6.78 -17.06
C ARG A 81 -4.66 -6.42 -15.72
N LEU A 82 -3.87 -6.49 -14.66
CA LEU A 82 -4.27 -6.01 -13.33
C LEU A 82 -4.64 -4.53 -13.41
N THR A 83 -5.87 -4.19 -13.02
CA THR A 83 -6.32 -2.79 -12.94
C THR A 83 -6.89 -2.52 -11.55
N ILE A 84 -6.30 -1.56 -10.83
CA ILE A 84 -6.86 -1.11 -9.56
C ILE A 84 -7.97 -0.11 -9.86
N LEU A 85 -9.19 -0.45 -9.44
CA LEU A 85 -10.38 0.39 -9.62
C LEU A 85 -10.51 1.40 -8.50
N ARG A 86 -10.21 0.99 -7.26
CA ARG A 86 -10.27 1.86 -6.08
C ARG A 86 -9.32 1.36 -4.99
N TYR A 87 -8.68 2.29 -4.30
CA TYR A 87 -7.83 2.01 -3.15
C TYR A 87 -8.19 3.01 -2.04
N ASP A 88 -8.89 2.53 -1.01
CA ASP A 88 -9.20 3.30 0.18
C ASP A 88 -8.23 2.83 1.29
N SER A 89 -7.17 3.59 1.52
CA SER A 89 -6.20 3.21 2.57
C SER A 89 -6.69 3.69 3.94
N GLY A 90 -6.87 2.77 4.87
CA GLY A 90 -7.28 3.09 6.25
C GLY A 90 -6.22 3.89 7.02
N SER A 91 -5.01 3.97 6.48
CA SER A 91 -3.86 4.73 7.00
C SER A 91 -3.54 5.98 6.16
N SER A 92 -4.37 6.33 5.17
CA SER A 92 -4.14 7.48 4.28
C SER A 92 -4.04 8.73 5.15
N TYR A 93 -3.03 9.57 4.88
CA TYR A 93 -2.80 10.84 5.59
C TYR A 93 -2.42 10.72 7.09
N ALA A 94 -2.11 9.53 7.61
CA ALA A 94 -1.60 9.39 8.96
C ALA A 94 -0.14 9.90 9.07
N PHE A 95 0.07 10.98 9.83
CA PHE A 95 1.38 11.59 10.10
C PHE A 95 2.33 10.71 10.94
N ALA A 96 1.77 9.74 11.67
CA ALA A 96 2.47 8.85 12.60
C ALA A 96 2.19 7.37 12.28
N ALA A 97 2.88 6.47 12.99
CA ALA A 97 2.66 5.03 12.91
C ALA A 97 1.17 4.70 13.08
N SER A 98 0.60 4.02 12.08
CA SER A 98 -0.79 3.58 12.11
C SER A 98 -0.90 2.18 11.54
N SER A 99 -1.73 1.37 12.19
CA SER A 99 -2.18 0.08 11.69
C SER A 99 -3.64 0.23 11.27
N GLY A 100 -3.97 -0.21 10.07
CA GLY A 100 -5.35 -0.15 9.59
C GLY A 100 -5.57 -1.08 8.41
N ALA A 101 -6.82 -1.46 8.21
CA ALA A 101 -7.20 -2.23 7.03
C ALA A 101 -7.42 -1.29 5.84
N SER A 102 -6.66 -1.50 4.78
CA SER A 102 -6.83 -0.83 3.49
C SER A 102 -7.76 -1.65 2.60
N ARG A 103 -8.76 -1.00 2.01
CA ARG A 103 -9.70 -1.61 1.07
C ARG A 103 -9.17 -1.43 -0.35
N VAL A 104 -9.08 -2.53 -1.09
CA VAL A 104 -8.69 -2.50 -2.50
C VAL A 104 -9.75 -3.19 -3.36
N ALA A 105 -10.25 -2.44 -4.35
CA ALA A 105 -11.10 -2.96 -5.41
C ALA A 105 -10.28 -3.02 -6.70
N TRP A 106 -10.21 -4.19 -7.31
CA TRP A 106 -9.36 -4.44 -8.46
C TRP A 106 -10.00 -5.43 -9.43
N ASP A 107 -9.61 -5.29 -10.69
CA ASP A 107 -9.99 -6.18 -11.79
C ASP A 107 -8.79 -7.05 -12.19
N ARG A 108 -9.10 -8.31 -12.48
CA ARG A 108 -8.17 -9.34 -12.97
C ARG A 108 -7.91 -9.23 -14.48
N GLY A 109 -8.56 -8.28 -15.16
CA GLY A 109 -8.39 -7.97 -16.57
C GLY A 109 -9.22 -8.88 -17.46
N GLY A 110 -10.53 -8.88 -17.26
CA GLY A 110 -11.48 -9.66 -18.06
C GLY A 110 -12.94 -9.28 -17.77
N ALA A 111 -13.90 -10.10 -18.21
CA ALA A 111 -15.34 -9.84 -18.03
C ALA A 111 -15.87 -10.17 -16.61
N THR A 112 -14.99 -10.38 -15.63
CA THR A 112 -15.40 -10.78 -14.28
C THR A 112 -15.67 -9.57 -13.39
N PRO A 113 -16.60 -9.66 -12.43
CA PRO A 113 -16.85 -8.57 -11.49
C PRO A 113 -15.59 -8.22 -10.69
N ALA A 114 -15.50 -6.93 -10.34
CA ALA A 114 -14.43 -6.39 -9.50
C ALA A 114 -14.29 -7.17 -8.19
N VAL A 115 -13.06 -7.49 -7.82
CA VAL A 115 -12.74 -8.15 -6.57
C VAL A 115 -12.45 -7.08 -5.54
N VAL A 116 -13.15 -7.10 -4.41
CA VAL A 116 -12.92 -6.20 -3.29
C VAL A 116 -12.30 -7.00 -2.13
N GLN A 117 -11.17 -6.54 -1.60
CA GLN A 117 -10.45 -7.20 -0.51
C GLN A 117 -9.93 -6.19 0.50
N CYS A 118 -9.68 -6.68 1.71
CA CYS A 118 -9.04 -5.93 2.78
C CYS A 118 -7.61 -6.40 2.97
N VAL A 119 -6.68 -5.46 3.04
CA VAL A 119 -5.27 -5.71 3.31
C VAL A 119 -4.94 -5.04 4.64
N ALA A 120 -4.48 -5.82 5.62
CA ALA A 120 -4.02 -5.28 6.88
C ALA A 120 -2.61 -4.70 6.70
N VAL A 121 -2.48 -3.39 6.90
CA VAL A 121 -1.22 -2.67 6.73
C VAL A 121 -0.80 -2.10 8.08
N GLU A 122 0.48 -2.28 8.42
CA GLU A 122 1.11 -1.60 9.55
C GLU A 122 2.19 -0.65 9.02
N ARG A 123 2.08 0.63 9.36
CA ARG A 123 3.14 1.61 9.17
C ARG A 123 3.93 1.75 10.46
N ARG A 124 5.23 1.49 10.40
CA ARG A 124 6.15 1.73 11.51
C ARG A 124 7.00 2.96 11.23
N GLY A 125 7.18 3.80 12.26
CA GLY A 125 8.03 4.98 12.22
C GLY A 125 7.39 6.21 11.57
N LEU A 126 8.21 7.24 11.36
CA LEU A 126 7.82 8.51 10.75
C LEU A 126 8.11 8.46 9.24
N ALA A 127 7.13 8.80 8.40
CA ALA A 127 7.24 8.66 6.95
C ALA A 127 8.44 9.43 6.35
N PHE A 128 8.87 10.52 6.98
CA PHE A 128 10.01 11.34 6.56
C PHE A 128 11.37 10.90 7.14
N ILE A 129 11.40 10.02 8.16
CA ILE A 129 12.63 9.47 8.78
C ILE A 129 12.76 7.96 8.50
N GLY A 130 12.36 7.50 7.32
CA GLY A 130 12.58 6.12 6.91
C GLY A 130 11.58 5.10 7.49
N GLY A 131 10.32 5.51 7.68
CA GLY A 131 9.25 4.59 8.04
C GLY A 131 9.15 3.39 7.09
N SER A 132 8.81 2.23 7.64
CA SER A 132 8.61 0.96 6.93
C SER A 132 7.14 0.60 6.88
N ILE A 133 6.71 0.01 5.75
CA ILE A 133 5.35 -0.51 5.58
C ILE A 133 5.42 -2.03 5.60
N VAL A 134 4.55 -2.63 6.40
CA VAL A 134 4.46 -4.08 6.57
C VAL A 134 3.03 -4.52 6.25
N LEU A 135 2.88 -5.44 5.31
CA LEU A 135 1.60 -6.08 5.01
C LEU A 135 1.46 -7.31 5.92
N HIS A 136 0.37 -7.40 6.68
CA HIS A 136 0.19 -8.50 7.65
C HIS A 136 -0.70 -9.62 7.14
N SER A 137 -1.76 -9.26 6.43
CA SER A 137 -2.73 -10.23 5.92
C SER A 137 -3.54 -9.64 4.78
N ILE A 138 -4.12 -10.54 4.00
CA ILE A 138 -5.12 -10.25 2.97
C ILE A 138 -6.36 -11.10 3.23
N SER A 139 -7.54 -10.49 3.14
CA SER A 139 -8.81 -11.19 3.33
C SER A 139 -9.22 -11.95 2.05
N ARG A 140 -10.22 -12.82 2.20
CA ARG A 140 -11.01 -13.28 1.04
C ARG A 140 -11.77 -12.11 0.40
N PRO A 141 -12.24 -12.27 -0.84
CA PRO A 141 -13.14 -11.30 -1.47
C PRO A 141 -14.35 -11.01 -0.57
N ILE A 142 -14.64 -9.73 -0.39
CA ILE A 142 -15.81 -9.23 0.33
C ILE A 142 -16.82 -8.65 -0.67
N PRO A 143 -18.11 -8.48 -0.28
CA PRO A 143 -19.09 -7.80 -1.11
C PRO A 143 -18.65 -6.37 -1.48
N GLY A 144 -19.15 -5.85 -2.59
CA GLY A 144 -18.78 -4.54 -3.12
C GLY A 144 -18.94 -3.40 -2.10
N GLU A 145 -19.95 -3.45 -1.24
CA GLU A 145 -20.23 -2.45 -0.19
C GLU A 145 -19.66 -2.82 1.19
N GLY A 146 -18.92 -3.93 1.29
CA GLY A 146 -18.34 -4.37 2.56
C GLY A 146 -17.26 -3.41 3.07
N SER A 147 -17.35 -3.09 4.36
CA SER A 147 -16.31 -2.35 5.07
C SER A 147 -15.22 -3.29 5.60
N CYS A 148 -13.97 -2.84 5.55
CA CYS A 148 -12.89 -3.54 6.21
C CYS A 148 -12.98 -3.35 7.74
N PRO A 149 -12.80 -4.40 8.54
CA PRO A 149 -12.75 -4.24 9.99
C PRO A 149 -11.56 -3.34 10.37
N GLY A 150 -11.84 -2.34 11.20
CA GLY A 150 -10.84 -1.44 11.79
C GLY A 150 -10.21 -2.01 13.04
#